data_AF-A0A8J5MSE7-F1
#
_entry.id   AF-A0A8J5MSE7-F1
#
_cell.length_a   1.000
_cell.length_b   1.000
_cell.length_c   1.000
_cell.angle_alpha   90.00
_cell.angle_beta   90.00
_cell.angle_gamma   90.00
#
_symmetry.space_group_name_H-M   'P 1'
#
loop_
_entity.id
_entity.type
_entity.pdbx_description
1 polymer ?
#
loop_
_entity_poly.entity_id
_entity_poly.type
_entity_poly.pdbx_seq_one_letter_code
_entity_poly.pdbx_strand_id
1 'polypeptide(L)'
;MINVKDPELLSLASGAVDAVLSRVSRQNCSVLLLTDGTTSSTTVLRVGHSDLVAPWGVGVFEVAVDGQDANVTQAQLSWVVDKARRLRQVSWCVTMVVVSDDPAFLAAFAEWSLKGRLLVWSTRLLAVTRLSLPELHHLHKLLSMTNSMLLIVENNSRPIRCSIIIKLPFLQHDTQLMQVASWTQQQDLKFGGHLPLFPEKFSK
;
A
#
# COMPACT_ATOMS: atom_id res chain seq x y z
N MET A 1 -0.54 -19.09 -23.60
CA MET A 1 -0.41 -18.34 -22.34
C MET A 1 1.07 -18.11 -22.09
N ILE A 2 1.58 -16.90 -22.33
CA ILE A 2 2.99 -16.60 -22.05
C ILE A 2 3.03 -16.04 -20.64
N ASN A 3 3.62 -16.80 -19.73
CA ASN A 3 3.86 -16.45 -18.34
C ASN A 3 4.77 -15.21 -18.32
N VAL A 4 4.23 -14.04 -17.95
CA VAL A 4 5.06 -12.85 -17.72
C VAL A 4 6.00 -13.21 -16.57
N LYS A 5 7.30 -13.03 -16.78
CA LYS A 5 8.30 -13.41 -15.78
C LYS A 5 8.14 -12.48 -14.57
N ASP A 6 8.00 -13.07 -13.37
CA ASP A 6 7.94 -12.34 -12.09
C ASP A 6 8.84 -11.10 -12.01
N PRO A 7 10.13 -11.10 -12.41
CA PRO A 7 10.97 -9.90 -12.34
C PRO A 7 10.44 -8.66 -13.08
N GLU A 8 9.73 -8.83 -14.20
CA GLU A 8 9.14 -7.71 -14.94
C GLU A 8 7.98 -7.08 -14.17
N LEU A 9 7.14 -7.91 -13.53
CA LEU A 9 6.04 -7.46 -12.67
C LEU A 9 6.56 -6.68 -11.45
N LEU A 10 7.65 -7.13 -10.84
CA LEU A 10 8.25 -6.49 -9.68
C LEU A 10 8.82 -5.11 -10.01
N SER A 11 9.51 -4.99 -11.15
CA SER A 11 10.01 -3.70 -11.63
C SER A 11 8.88 -2.72 -11.93
N LEU A 12 7.76 -3.20 -12.49
CA LEU A 12 6.60 -2.37 -12.78
C LEU A 12 5.87 -1.92 -11.52
N ALA A 13 5.68 -2.83 -10.56
CA ALA A 13 5.09 -2.50 -9.27
C ALA A 13 5.91 -1.43 -8.55
N SER A 14 7.24 -1.54 -8.58
CA SER A 14 8.14 -0.53 -8.05
C SER A 14 7.96 0.81 -8.74
N GLY A 15 8.03 0.86 -10.07
CA GLY A 15 7.87 2.12 -10.81
C GLY A 15 6.53 2.80 -10.55
N ALA A 16 5.45 2.02 -10.38
CA ALA A 16 4.14 2.55 -10.01
C ALA A 16 4.13 3.11 -8.58
N VAL A 17 4.79 2.44 -7.62
CA VAL A 17 4.96 2.93 -6.25
C VAL A 17 5.74 4.25 -6.25
N ASP A 18 6.84 4.33 -6.99
CA ASP A 18 7.67 5.54 -7.09
C ASP A 18 6.92 6.70 -7.74
N ALA A 19 6.15 6.43 -8.80
CA ALA A 19 5.30 7.43 -9.44
C ALA A 19 4.22 7.98 -8.50
N VAL A 20 3.61 7.10 -7.69
CA VAL A 20 2.65 7.54 -6.66
C VAL A 20 3.35 8.36 -5.59
N LEU A 21 4.47 7.88 -5.06
CA LEU A 21 5.19 8.52 -3.95
C LEU A 21 5.79 9.85 -4.36
N SER A 22 6.47 9.95 -5.50
CA SER A 22 6.98 11.22 -6.04
C SER A 22 5.90 12.30 -6.18
N ARG A 23 4.65 11.90 -6.50
CA ARG A 23 3.53 12.83 -6.63
C ARG A 23 2.95 13.32 -5.30
N VAL A 24 3.05 12.50 -4.25
CA VAL A 24 2.40 12.76 -2.96
C VAL A 24 3.39 13.10 -1.85
N SER A 25 4.68 12.85 -2.07
CA SER A 25 5.77 13.16 -1.16
C SER A 25 5.73 14.63 -0.80
N ARG A 26 5.62 14.89 0.50
CA ARG A 26 5.79 16.23 1.06
C ARG A 26 7.13 16.28 1.73
N GLN A 27 7.78 17.43 1.67
CA GLN A 27 9.12 17.65 2.23
C GLN A 27 9.24 17.30 3.71
N ASN A 28 8.13 17.12 4.46
CA ASN A 28 8.10 16.84 5.90
C ASN A 28 7.55 15.46 6.27
N CYS A 29 7.31 14.56 5.31
CA CYS A 29 6.80 13.21 5.62
C CYS A 29 7.89 12.15 5.57
N SER A 30 7.87 11.24 6.55
CA SER A 30 8.66 10.01 6.51
C SER A 30 7.91 8.93 5.75
N VAL A 31 8.65 7.97 5.18
CA VAL A 31 8.07 6.80 4.50
C VAL A 31 8.31 5.57 5.34
N LEU A 32 7.26 4.78 5.62
CA LEU A 32 7.38 3.49 6.28
C LEU A 32 7.01 2.39 5.30
N LEU A 33 7.90 1.43 5.09
CA LEU A 33 7.70 0.30 4.20
C LEU A 33 7.48 -0.96 5.04
N LEU A 34 6.47 -1.74 4.69
CA LEU A 34 6.13 -2.99 5.34
C LEU A 34 5.95 -4.09 4.29
N THR A 35 6.60 -5.23 4.52
CA THR A 35 6.53 -6.40 3.64
C THR A 35 6.35 -7.68 4.44
N ASP A 36 5.72 -8.66 3.80
CA ASP A 36 5.61 -10.07 4.23
C ASP A 36 6.92 -10.89 4.12
N GLY A 37 8.05 -10.25 3.81
CA GLY A 37 9.36 -10.90 3.71
C GLY A 37 9.54 -11.80 2.47
N THR A 38 8.53 -11.88 1.60
CA THR A 38 8.66 -12.64 0.36
C THR A 38 9.65 -11.95 -0.60
N THR A 39 10.35 -12.74 -1.42
CA THR A 39 11.29 -12.21 -2.43
C THR A 39 10.61 -11.23 -3.39
N SER A 40 9.33 -11.46 -3.70
CA SER A 40 8.48 -10.56 -4.49
C SER A 40 8.38 -9.19 -3.80
N SER A 41 7.80 -9.15 -2.61
CA SER A 41 7.52 -7.91 -1.89
C SER A 41 8.79 -7.12 -1.53
N THR A 42 9.86 -7.82 -1.14
CA THR A 42 11.16 -7.20 -0.85
C THR A 42 11.81 -6.61 -2.11
N THR A 43 11.62 -7.21 -3.28
CA THR A 43 12.14 -6.67 -4.55
C THR A 43 11.38 -5.42 -4.98
N VAL A 44 10.06 -5.38 -4.85
CA VAL A 44 9.26 -4.18 -5.13
C VAL A 44 9.74 -3.00 -4.29
N LEU A 45 10.04 -3.23 -3.01
CA LEU A 45 10.54 -2.19 -2.12
C LEU A 45 11.99 -1.80 -2.42
N ARG A 46 12.86 -2.76 -2.75
CA ARG A 46 14.28 -2.51 -3.07
C ARG A 46 14.48 -1.68 -4.33
N VAL A 47 13.70 -1.94 -5.37
CA VAL A 47 13.82 -1.20 -6.63
C VAL A 47 13.41 0.26 -6.43
N GLY A 48 12.34 0.51 -5.64
CA GLY A 48 11.87 1.87 -5.41
C GLY A 48 12.76 2.67 -4.46
N HIS A 49 13.43 1.99 -3.54
CA HIS A 49 14.33 2.59 -2.56
C HIS A 49 15.43 3.50 -3.12
N SER A 50 15.87 3.27 -4.36
CA SER A 50 16.98 3.99 -4.98
C SER A 50 16.66 5.45 -5.28
N ASP A 51 15.38 5.75 -5.57
CA ASP A 51 14.91 7.07 -6.03
C ASP A 51 13.82 7.68 -5.12
N LEU A 52 13.51 7.03 -3.98
CA LEU A 52 12.50 7.51 -3.03
C LEU A 52 12.88 8.87 -2.43
N VAL A 53 12.13 9.91 -2.81
CA VAL A 53 12.19 11.23 -2.18
C VAL A 53 11.49 11.16 -0.81
N ALA A 54 12.23 10.75 0.21
CA ALA A 54 11.82 10.67 1.60
C ALA A 54 12.77 11.47 2.51
N PRO A 55 12.71 12.82 2.47
CA PRO A 55 13.67 13.69 3.15
C PRO A 55 13.72 13.53 4.68
N TRP A 56 12.70 12.96 5.31
CA TRP A 56 12.64 12.69 6.76
C TRP A 56 12.84 11.21 7.11
N GLY A 57 13.43 10.46 6.18
CA GLY A 57 13.86 9.08 6.39
C GLY A 57 12.86 8.03 5.94
N VAL A 58 13.41 6.83 5.76
CA VAL A 58 12.69 5.61 5.40
C VAL A 58 12.86 4.60 6.52
N GLY A 59 11.74 4.08 7.05
CA GLY A 59 11.73 2.93 7.95
C GLY A 59 11.28 1.69 7.19
N VAL A 60 12.00 0.58 7.34
CA VAL A 60 11.65 -0.69 6.68
C VAL A 60 11.34 -1.73 7.75
N PHE A 61 10.19 -2.37 7.60
CA PHE A 61 9.73 -3.45 8.45
C PHE A 61 9.45 -4.68 7.60
N GLU A 62 9.98 -5.80 8.06
CA GLU A 62 9.74 -7.09 7.46
C GLU A 62 9.08 -7.98 8.51
N VAL A 63 8.04 -8.69 8.10
CA VAL A 63 7.38 -9.73 8.89
C VAL A 63 7.50 -10.99 8.07
N ALA A 64 8.35 -11.91 8.49
CA ALA A 64 8.50 -13.18 7.80
C ALA A 64 7.20 -13.99 7.98
N VAL A 65 6.49 -14.22 6.89
CA VAL A 65 5.34 -15.12 6.89
C VAL A 65 5.86 -16.56 6.92
N ASP A 66 5.90 -17.14 8.11
CA ASP A 66 6.10 -18.58 8.26
C ASP A 66 4.75 -19.24 7.99
N GLY A 67 4.59 -19.80 6.78
CA GLY A 67 3.32 -20.34 6.28
C GLY A 67 2.71 -21.48 7.12
N GLN A 68 3.38 -21.88 8.20
CA GLN A 68 2.94 -22.90 9.14
C GLN A 68 2.41 -22.34 10.47
N ASP A 69 2.67 -21.08 10.83
CA ASP A 69 2.30 -20.56 12.16
C ASP A 69 1.71 -19.14 12.13
N ALA A 70 0.41 -19.07 11.84
CA ALA A 70 -0.34 -17.81 11.79
C ALA A 70 -0.24 -16.98 13.09
N ASN A 71 -0.05 -17.63 14.24
CA ASN A 71 0.11 -16.95 15.53
C ASN A 71 1.41 -16.14 15.59
N VAL A 72 2.49 -16.66 15.00
CA VAL A 72 3.78 -15.97 14.93
C VAL A 72 3.67 -14.73 14.05
N THR A 73 3.07 -14.86 12.87
CA THR A 73 2.83 -13.73 11.95
C THR A 73 1.98 -12.64 12.62
N GLN A 74 0.92 -13.03 13.36
CA GLN A 74 0.07 -12.11 14.11
C GLN A 74 0.84 -11.36 15.21
N ALA A 75 1.68 -12.06 15.99
CA ALA A 75 2.49 -11.44 17.04
C ALA A 75 3.54 -10.48 16.46
N GLN A 76 4.20 -10.87 15.38
CA GLN A 76 5.16 -10.02 14.67
C GLN A 76 4.50 -8.77 14.09
N LEU A 77 3.33 -8.90 13.45
CA LEU A 77 2.56 -7.76 12.95
C LEU A 77 2.15 -6.81 14.07
N SER A 78 1.68 -7.34 15.21
CA SER A 78 1.34 -6.53 16.38
C SER A 78 2.54 -5.69 16.84
N TRP A 79 3.73 -6.31 16.94
CA TRP A 79 4.97 -5.64 17.32
C TRP A 79 5.39 -4.58 16.29
N VAL A 80 5.38 -4.91 14.99
CA VAL A 80 5.72 -4.00 13.91
C VAL A 80 4.78 -2.80 13.89
N VAL A 81 3.48 -3.02 14.06
CA VAL A 81 2.48 -1.95 14.14
C VAL A 81 2.75 -1.03 15.33
N ASP A 82 3.12 -1.55 16.50
CA ASP A 82 3.52 -0.70 17.64
C ASP A 82 4.77 0.13 17.33
N LYS A 83 5.78 -0.45 16.69
CA LYS A 83 7.00 0.27 16.29
C LYS A 83 6.72 1.35 15.24
N ALA A 84 5.97 1.02 14.20
CA ALA A 84 5.52 1.97 13.19
C ALA A 84 4.70 3.11 13.79
N ARG A 85 3.85 2.81 14.79
CA ARG A 85 3.08 3.82 15.52
C ARG A 85 3.97 4.79 16.30
N ARG A 86 5.02 4.29 16.95
CA ARG A 86 5.99 5.14 17.66
C ARG A 86 6.72 6.07 16.70
N LEU A 87 7.16 5.56 15.54
CA LEU A 87 7.75 6.40 14.49
C LEU A 87 6.76 7.47 14.01
N ARG A 88 5.51 7.09 13.78
CA ARG A 88 4.43 8.01 13.41
C ARG A 88 4.14 9.07 14.48
N GLN A 89 4.31 8.77 15.77
CA GLN A 89 4.14 9.75 16.86
C GLN A 89 5.24 10.81 16.90
N VAL A 90 6.44 10.49 16.42
CA VAL A 90 7.58 11.43 16.37
C VAL A 90 7.78 12.06 14.98
N SER A 91 6.94 11.70 14.00
CA SER A 91 6.97 12.24 12.64
C SER A 91 5.82 13.22 12.42
N TRP A 92 6.05 14.28 11.64
CA TRP A 92 5.01 15.25 11.30
C TRP A 92 3.89 14.63 10.43
N CYS A 93 4.29 13.81 9.46
CA CYS A 93 3.40 12.98 8.67
C CYS A 93 4.11 11.70 8.22
N VAL A 94 3.33 10.67 7.92
CA VAL A 94 3.83 9.37 7.48
C VAL A 94 3.06 8.88 6.27
N THR A 95 3.78 8.42 5.24
CA THR A 95 3.23 7.59 4.18
C THR A 95 3.68 6.16 4.42
N MET A 96 2.74 5.28 4.73
CA MET A 96 2.98 3.86 4.88
C MET A 96 2.72 3.14 3.56
N VAL A 97 3.66 2.31 3.14
CA VAL A 97 3.53 1.41 1.99
C VAL A 97 3.56 -0.03 2.52
N VAL A 98 2.54 -0.81 2.16
CA VAL A 98 2.47 -2.22 2.52
C VAL A 98 2.46 -3.03 1.24
N VAL A 99 3.38 -3.97 1.10
CA VAL A 99 3.49 -4.83 -0.09
C VAL A 99 3.32 -6.28 0.34
N SER A 100 2.26 -6.92 -0.18
CA SER A 100 2.02 -8.35 0.02
C SER A 100 0.98 -8.89 -0.95
N ASP A 101 1.18 -10.14 -1.34
CA ASP A 101 0.19 -10.93 -2.08
C ASP A 101 -0.48 -12.00 -1.20
N ASP A 102 -0.20 -12.00 0.10
CA ASP A 102 -0.84 -12.89 1.06
C ASP A 102 -2.09 -12.20 1.67
N PRO A 103 -3.31 -12.71 1.39
CA PRO A 103 -4.53 -12.14 1.94
C PRO A 103 -4.60 -12.26 3.46
N ALA A 104 -4.01 -13.29 4.08
CA ALA A 104 -3.98 -13.45 5.53
C ALA A 104 -3.08 -12.39 6.18
N PHE A 105 -1.92 -12.12 5.58
CA PHE A 105 -1.04 -11.03 5.99
C PHE A 105 -1.73 -9.66 5.92
N LEU A 106 -2.38 -9.35 4.78
CA LEU A 106 -3.07 -8.08 4.59
C LEU A 106 -4.26 -7.91 5.56
N ALA A 107 -5.00 -8.99 5.82
CA ALA A 107 -6.09 -8.99 6.80
C ALA A 107 -5.57 -8.74 8.23
N ALA A 108 -4.51 -9.44 8.64
CA ALA A 108 -3.88 -9.26 9.93
C ALA A 108 -3.30 -7.84 10.08
N PHE A 109 -2.64 -7.32 9.05
CA PHE A 109 -2.17 -5.93 9.02
C PHE A 109 -3.31 -4.94 9.22
N ALA A 110 -4.44 -5.11 8.53
CA ALA A 110 -5.59 -4.23 8.67
C ALA A 110 -6.18 -4.26 10.09
N GLU A 111 -6.31 -5.46 10.66
CA GLU A 111 -6.80 -5.65 12.02
C GLU A 111 -5.91 -4.94 13.04
N TRP A 112 -4.60 -5.20 13.02
CA TRP A 112 -3.66 -4.57 13.94
C TRP A 112 -3.52 -3.08 13.72
N SER A 113 -3.57 -2.60 12.47
CA SER A 113 -3.54 -1.16 12.17
C SER A 113 -4.72 -0.41 12.76
N LEU A 114 -5.92 -1.00 12.71
CA LEU A 114 -7.12 -0.44 13.34
C LEU A 114 -7.02 -0.50 14.87
N LYS A 115 -6.68 -1.65 15.44
CA LYS A 115 -6.53 -1.82 16.90
C LYS A 115 -5.45 -0.89 17.48
N GLY A 116 -4.30 -0.83 16.82
CA GLY A 116 -3.14 -0.03 17.21
C GLY A 116 -3.27 1.46 16.91
N ARG A 117 -4.32 1.89 16.19
CA ARG A 117 -4.51 3.26 15.71
C ARG A 117 -3.33 3.78 14.90
N LEU A 118 -2.77 2.93 14.04
CA LEU A 118 -1.60 3.26 13.23
C LEU A 118 -1.93 4.32 12.15
N LEU A 119 -3.07 4.17 11.49
CA LEU A 119 -3.47 4.94 10.31
C LEU A 119 -4.41 6.11 10.62
N VAL A 120 -4.21 6.78 11.75
CA VAL A 120 -5.02 7.94 12.15
C VAL A 120 -4.40 9.26 11.64
N TRP A 121 -5.21 10.31 11.57
CA TRP A 121 -4.84 11.68 11.21
C TRP A 121 -4.30 11.81 9.77
N SER A 122 -3.12 12.41 9.60
CA SER A 122 -2.45 12.68 8.32
C SER A 122 -1.72 11.46 7.73
N THR A 123 -1.85 10.28 8.35
CA THR A 123 -1.18 9.06 7.88
C THR A 123 -1.82 8.57 6.59
N ARG A 124 -0.99 8.38 5.56
CA ARG A 124 -1.39 7.85 4.25
C ARG A 124 -1.01 6.38 4.15
N LEU A 125 -1.86 5.54 3.58
CA LEU A 125 -1.57 4.12 3.32
C LEU A 125 -1.65 3.79 1.82
N LEU A 126 -0.56 3.28 1.26
CA LEU A 126 -0.54 2.63 -0.05
C LEU A 126 -0.39 1.12 0.15
N ALA A 127 -1.43 0.33 -0.10
CA ALA A 127 -1.32 -1.12 -0.12
C ALA A 127 -1.08 -1.60 -1.56
N VAL A 128 -0.04 -2.39 -1.78
CA VAL A 128 0.43 -2.88 -3.08
C VAL A 128 0.25 -4.38 -3.13
N THR A 129 -0.44 -4.88 -4.15
CA THR A 129 -0.78 -6.29 -4.26
C THR A 129 -1.10 -6.71 -5.70
N ARG A 130 -1.01 -8.00 -5.99
CA ARG A 130 -1.49 -8.67 -7.20
C ARG A 130 -2.87 -9.32 -7.02
N LEU A 131 -3.40 -9.29 -5.81
CA LEU A 131 -4.71 -9.85 -5.49
C LEU A 131 -5.85 -9.12 -6.20
N SER A 132 -6.90 -9.85 -6.53
CA SER A 132 -8.11 -9.30 -7.13
C SER A 132 -8.97 -8.58 -6.07
N LEU A 133 -9.82 -7.65 -6.52
CA LEU A 133 -10.68 -6.87 -5.62
C LEU A 133 -11.54 -7.71 -4.66
N PRO A 134 -12.16 -8.83 -5.08
CA PRO A 134 -12.91 -9.68 -4.16
C PRO A 134 -12.08 -10.24 -3.00
N GLU A 135 -10.81 -10.55 -3.23
CA GLU A 135 -9.91 -11.09 -2.20
C GLU A 135 -9.57 -10.04 -1.14
N LEU A 136 -9.66 -8.75 -1.49
CA LEU A 136 -9.32 -7.62 -0.62
C LEU A 136 -10.49 -7.12 0.24
N HIS A 137 -11.59 -7.88 0.34
CA HIS A 137 -12.77 -7.52 1.13
C HIS A 137 -12.44 -7.20 2.60
N HIS A 138 -11.47 -7.88 3.21
CA HIS A 138 -11.01 -7.62 4.59
C HIS A 138 -10.43 -6.21 4.77
N LEU A 139 -9.86 -5.63 3.71
CA LEU A 139 -9.33 -4.27 3.74
C LEU A 139 -10.44 -3.22 3.65
N HIS A 140 -11.66 -3.55 3.23
CA HIS A 140 -12.71 -2.55 2.96
C HIS A 140 -12.98 -1.61 4.13
N LYS A 141 -13.01 -2.14 5.36
CA LYS A 141 -13.24 -1.32 6.57
C LYS A 141 -12.06 -0.39 6.84
N LEU A 142 -10.82 -0.91 6.75
CA LEU A 142 -9.61 -0.10 6.86
C LEU A 142 -9.63 1.03 5.82
N LEU A 143 -9.95 0.68 4.57
CA LEU A 143 -9.93 1.61 3.45
C LEU A 143 -10.97 2.71 3.60
N SER A 144 -12.19 2.40 4.04
CA SER A 144 -13.24 3.43 4.22
C SER A 144 -12.94 4.38 5.39
N MET A 145 -12.17 3.94 6.38
CA MET A 145 -11.87 4.70 7.60
C MET A 145 -10.54 5.46 7.57
N THR A 146 -9.74 5.32 6.52
CA THR A 146 -8.36 5.84 6.47
C THR A 146 -8.05 6.53 5.15
N ASN A 147 -7.04 7.42 5.15
CA ASN A 147 -6.50 8.01 3.93
C ASN A 147 -5.63 6.98 3.19
N SER A 148 -6.30 6.08 2.46
CA SER A 148 -5.68 4.88 1.89
C SER A 148 -6.05 4.66 0.43
N MET A 149 -5.13 4.01 -0.29
CA MET A 149 -5.26 3.58 -1.67
C MET A 149 -4.73 2.15 -1.83
N LEU A 150 -5.28 1.45 -2.80
CA LEU A 150 -4.80 0.17 -3.30
C LEU A 150 -4.07 0.41 -4.62
N LEU A 151 -2.91 -0.19 -4.79
CA LEU A 151 -2.21 -0.32 -6.06
C LEU A 151 -2.25 -1.80 -6.45
N ILE A 152 -3.02 -2.10 -7.48
CA ILE A 152 -3.21 -3.45 -7.97
C ILE A 152 -2.39 -3.63 -9.24
N VAL A 153 -1.49 -4.60 -9.22
CA VAL A 153 -0.66 -4.95 -10.38
C VAL A 153 -1.41 -5.97 -11.23
N GLU A 154 -1.86 -5.56 -12.42
CA GLU A 154 -2.73 -6.41 -13.25
C GLU A 154 -1.91 -7.33 -14.17
N ASN A 155 -1.70 -8.57 -13.73
CA ASN A 155 -0.90 -9.56 -14.47
C ASN A 155 -1.52 -9.97 -15.83
N ASN A 156 -2.84 -9.81 -16.00
CA ASN A 156 -3.55 -10.26 -17.21
C ASN A 156 -3.68 -9.18 -18.29
N SER A 157 -3.14 -7.98 -18.07
CA SER A 157 -3.23 -6.86 -19.00
C SER A 157 -2.02 -6.78 -19.93
N ARG A 158 -2.22 -6.43 -21.20
CA ARG A 158 -1.14 -6.15 -22.18
C ARG A 158 -1.38 -4.80 -22.85
N PRO A 159 -0.55 -3.78 -22.62
CA PRO A 159 0.61 -3.77 -21.71
C PRO A 159 0.20 -3.97 -20.23
N ILE A 160 1.13 -4.49 -19.42
CA ILE A 160 0.92 -4.64 -17.98
C ILE A 160 0.66 -3.27 -17.37
N ARG A 161 -0.43 -3.16 -16.62
CA ARG A 161 -0.86 -1.90 -15.99
C ARG A 161 -1.03 -2.08 -14.49
N CYS A 162 -0.78 -1.00 -13.76
CA CYS A 162 -1.13 -0.90 -12.36
C CYS A 162 -2.36 0.00 -12.22
N SER A 163 -3.35 -0.45 -11.46
CA SER A 163 -4.57 0.32 -11.17
C SER A 163 -4.53 0.85 -9.75
N ILE A 164 -4.76 2.15 -9.60
CA ILE A 164 -4.76 2.82 -8.31
C ILE A 164 -6.21 3.11 -7.93
N ILE A 165 -6.64 2.51 -6.83
CA ILE A 165 -8.03 2.40 -6.43
C ILE A 165 -8.19 2.96 -5.02
N ILE A 166 -9.30 3.65 -4.78
CA ILE A 166 -9.67 4.15 -3.46
C ILE A 166 -11.04 3.62 -3.06
N LYS A 167 -11.30 3.64 -1.75
CA LYS A 167 -12.64 3.51 -1.19
C LYS A 167 -13.03 4.83 -0.53
N LEU A 168 -14.13 5.45 -0.96
CA LEU A 168 -14.66 6.64 -0.29
C LEU A 168 -15.28 6.29 1.06
N PRO A 169 -15.37 7.25 2.00
CA PRO A 169 -16.01 7.03 3.31
C PRO A 169 -17.50 6.69 3.14
N PHE A 170 -18.07 6.05 4.17
CA PHE A 170 -19.44 5.54 4.23
C PHE A 170 -20.49 6.55 3.71
N LEU A 171 -20.88 6.39 2.44
CA LEU A 171 -22.21 6.80 1.96
C LEU A 171 -23.12 5.58 2.05
N GLN A 172 -24.41 5.80 2.36
CA GLN A 172 -25.37 4.79 2.82
C GLN A 172 -25.67 3.62 1.85
N HIS A 173 -25.04 3.56 0.68
CA HIS A 173 -25.10 2.39 -0.20
C HIS A 173 -23.71 2.05 -0.69
N ASP A 174 -23.33 0.79 -0.48
CA ASP A 174 -22.23 0.04 -1.07
C ASP A 174 -21.18 0.91 -1.80
N THR A 175 -20.34 1.60 -1.03
CA THR A 175 -19.39 2.55 -1.60
C THR A 175 -18.36 1.78 -2.43
N GLN A 176 -18.55 1.85 -3.75
CA GLN A 176 -17.80 1.12 -4.76
C GLN A 176 -16.33 1.54 -4.72
N LEU A 177 -15.44 0.57 -4.86
CA LEU A 177 -14.03 0.85 -5.08
C LEU A 177 -13.89 1.59 -6.41
N MET A 178 -13.25 2.76 -6.40
CA MET A 178 -13.12 3.63 -7.56
C MET A 178 -11.67 3.73 -7.99
N GLN A 179 -11.41 3.51 -9.27
CA GLN A 179 -10.11 3.76 -9.86
C GLN A 179 -9.90 5.26 -10.04
N VAL A 180 -8.83 5.80 -9.45
CA VAL A 180 -8.46 7.22 -9.56
C VAL A 180 -7.32 7.45 -10.54
N ALA A 181 -6.46 6.44 -10.71
CA ALA A 181 -5.36 6.50 -11.65
C ALA A 181 -5.01 5.11 -12.18
N SER A 182 -4.29 5.10 -13.29
CA SER A 182 -3.62 3.94 -13.86
C SER A 182 -2.18 4.31 -14.13
N TRP A 183 -1.27 3.36 -13.97
CA TRP A 183 0.13 3.54 -14.30
C TRP A 183 0.60 2.47 -15.28
N THR A 184 1.39 2.87 -16.26
CA THR A 184 2.13 1.99 -17.17
C THR A 184 3.50 2.58 -17.39
N GLN A 185 4.49 1.75 -17.72
CA GLN A 185 5.84 2.23 -18.01
C GLN A 185 5.89 3.24 -19.18
N GLN A 186 4.96 3.15 -20.13
CA GLN A 186 4.95 3.97 -21.34
C GLN A 186 4.26 5.33 -21.14
N GLN A 187 3.23 5.39 -20.29
CA GLN A 187 2.37 6.57 -20.14
C GLN A 187 2.51 7.24 -18.77
N ASP A 188 3.34 6.67 -17.88
CA ASP A 188 3.44 7.08 -16.49
C ASP A 188 2.04 7.11 -15.81
N LEU A 189 1.89 7.91 -14.75
CA LEU A 189 0.67 8.03 -13.98
C LEU A 189 -0.41 8.82 -14.75
N LYS A 190 -1.45 8.11 -15.19
CA LYS A 190 -2.62 8.68 -15.84
C LYS A 190 -3.81 8.74 -14.88
N PHE A 191 -4.38 9.92 -14.69
CA PHE A 191 -5.55 10.12 -13.85
C PHE A 191 -6.84 9.78 -14.61
N GLY A 192 -7.70 8.98 -13.98
CA GLY A 192 -8.99 8.55 -14.55
C GLY A 192 -10.15 9.50 -14.23
N GLY A 193 -9.94 10.51 -13.38
CA GLY A 193 -10.99 11.43 -12.96
C GLY A 193 -10.45 12.64 -12.19
N HIS A 194 -11.35 13.35 -11.50
CA HIS A 194 -11.03 14.61 -10.79
C HIS A 194 -10.46 14.40 -9.39
N LEU A 195 -10.51 13.17 -8.87
CA LEU A 195 -10.09 12.87 -7.50
C LEU A 195 -8.55 12.82 -7.42
N PRO A 196 -7.95 13.54 -6.45
CA PRO A 196 -6.50 13.47 -6.25
C PRO A 196 -6.09 12.12 -5.63
N LEU A 197 -4.80 11.82 -5.68
CA LEU A 197 -4.23 10.74 -4.86
C LEU A 197 -4.37 11.09 -3.38
N PHE A 198 -4.76 10.11 -2.56
CA PHE A 198 -5.06 10.28 -1.14
C PHE A 198 -6.06 11.42 -0.86
N PRO A 199 -7.30 11.33 -1.37
CA PRO A 199 -8.31 12.35 -1.09
C PRO A 199 -8.58 12.38 0.41
N GLU A 200 -8.75 13.59 0.94
CA GLU A 200 -9.07 13.80 2.34
C GLU A 200 -10.50 13.31 2.60
N LYS A 201 -10.63 12.20 3.35
CA LYS A 201 -11.93 11.54 3.57
C LYS A 201 -12.73 12.16 4.70
N PHE A 202 -12.06 12.87 5.60
CA PHE A 202 -12.67 13.46 6.78
C PHE A 202 -12.20 14.90 6.86
N SER A 203 -13.13 15.85 6.71
CA SER A 203 -12.88 17.25 7.04
C SER A 203 -12.66 17.36 8.54
N LYS A 204 -11.76 18.26 8.95
CA LYS A 204 -11.62 18.66 10.35
C LYS A 204 -12.85 19.42 10.83
#